data_AF-A0A6M1NWQ2-F1
#
_entry.id   AF-A0A6M1NWQ2-F1
#
_cell.length_a   1.000
_cell.length_b   1.000
_cell.length_c   1.000
_cell.angle_alpha   90.00
_cell.angle_beta   90.00
_cell.angle_gamma   90.00
#
_symmetry.space_group_name_H-M   'P 1'
#
loop_
_entity.id
_entity.type
_entity.pdbx_description
1 polymer ?
#
loop_
_entity_poly.entity_id
_entity_poly.type
_entity_poly.pdbx_seq_one_letter_code
_entity_poly.pdbx_strand_id
1 'polypeptide(L)'
;MLRKITINLYAVLCVIGVLTSCDNKEDYTADLDLSRSELIFTPVLGDDVLPHGDHFHGLDNGILGQPLVLKFDKTTPPINNVAKIKADVAYKIELKTWDKEGNEIQDNFIKNKVTADKYKAFLQGGNFILNQNSETDQGALFVPREKKYGDGNDVVGKYEVTGVLSYFILGKDNVSKTPKKLKYVLRELKDGEKSKIERGDWNRDDYEKAFVGKNILELNFELQVEDK
;
A
#
# COMPACT_ATOMS: atom_id res chain seq x y z
N MET A 1 29.97 -70.72 -45.38
CA MET A 1 29.05 -69.56 -45.34
C MET A 1 28.33 -69.56 -44.00
N LEU A 2 28.78 -68.73 -43.05
CA LEU A 2 28.13 -68.48 -41.76
C LEU A 2 27.76 -66.99 -41.71
N ARG A 3 26.47 -66.68 -41.52
CA ARG A 3 25.97 -65.32 -41.27
C ARG A 3 26.25 -64.94 -39.81
N LYS A 4 26.98 -63.83 -39.60
CA LYS A 4 27.16 -63.22 -38.27
C LYS A 4 26.02 -62.25 -37.99
N ILE A 5 25.43 -62.38 -36.80
CA ILE A 5 24.46 -61.49 -36.16
C ILE A 5 25.21 -60.27 -35.62
N THR A 6 24.64 -59.08 -35.71
CA THR A 6 25.05 -57.94 -34.89
C THR A 6 23.81 -57.12 -34.51
N ILE A 7 23.53 -57.12 -33.21
CA ILE A 7 22.55 -56.27 -32.52
C ILE A 7 23.34 -55.06 -32.02
N ASN A 8 22.89 -53.84 -32.32
CA ASN A 8 23.37 -52.63 -31.64
C ASN A 8 22.19 -51.94 -30.96
N LEU A 9 22.18 -52.07 -29.63
CA LEU A 9 21.32 -51.41 -28.68
C LEU A 9 22.03 -50.12 -28.24
N TYR A 10 21.46 -48.94 -28.50
CA TYR A 10 21.92 -47.69 -27.90
C TYR A 10 20.96 -47.28 -26.78
N ALA A 11 21.41 -47.46 -25.55
CA ALA A 11 20.89 -46.80 -24.37
C ALA A 11 21.54 -45.41 -24.27
N VAL A 12 20.75 -44.36 -24.04
CA VAL A 12 21.25 -43.10 -23.48
C VAL A 12 20.39 -42.75 -22.27
N LEU A 13 21.07 -42.85 -21.14
CA LEU A 13 20.69 -42.41 -19.81
C LEU A 13 20.81 -40.88 -19.76
N CYS A 14 19.80 -40.17 -19.27
CA CYS A 14 19.99 -38.80 -18.79
C CYS A 14 19.29 -38.65 -17.43
N VAL A 15 20.10 -38.22 -16.47
CA VAL A 15 19.89 -38.27 -15.03
C VAL A 15 20.10 -36.84 -14.50
N ILE A 16 19.16 -36.41 -13.67
CA ILE A 16 19.23 -35.34 -12.65
C ILE A 16 19.17 -33.87 -13.10
N GLY A 17 18.26 -33.16 -12.45
CA GLY A 17 18.26 -31.71 -12.32
C GLY A 17 17.01 -31.22 -11.58
N VAL A 18 16.85 -31.59 -10.30
CA VAL A 18 15.83 -31.01 -9.42
C VAL A 18 16.23 -29.55 -9.19
N LEU A 19 15.50 -28.60 -9.80
CA LEU A 19 15.59 -27.20 -9.40
C LEU A 19 14.55 -26.96 -8.30
N THR A 20 15.07 -26.80 -7.09
CA THR A 20 14.41 -26.19 -5.95
C THR A 20 13.97 -24.78 -6.33
N SER A 21 12.66 -24.55 -6.45
CA SER A 21 12.09 -23.21 -6.54
C SER A 21 11.84 -22.69 -5.12
N CYS A 22 12.89 -22.14 -4.50
CA CYS A 22 12.77 -21.26 -3.35
C CYS A 22 13.42 -19.91 -3.67
N ASP A 23 12.79 -18.87 -3.12
CA ASP A 23 13.17 -17.46 -3.07
C ASP A 23 12.98 -16.61 -4.32
N ASN A 24 11.73 -16.17 -4.54
CA ASN A 24 11.45 -14.86 -5.09
C ASN A 24 10.74 -14.00 -4.01
N LYS A 25 11.50 -13.49 -3.04
CA LYS A 25 11.12 -12.27 -2.33
C LYS A 25 11.73 -11.08 -3.07
N GLU A 26 11.23 -10.83 -4.27
CA GLU A 26 11.48 -9.55 -4.94
C GLU A 26 10.38 -8.59 -4.52
N ASP A 27 10.49 -8.04 -3.31
CA ASP A 27 9.71 -6.85 -2.92
C ASP A 27 10.43 -5.62 -3.47
N TYR A 28 10.39 -5.38 -4.78
CA TYR A 28 10.67 -4.05 -5.37
C TYR A 28 10.39 -4.01 -6.87
N THR A 29 9.49 -3.12 -7.32
CA THR A 29 9.45 -2.68 -8.72
C THR A 29 9.12 -1.18 -8.90
N ALA A 30 10.19 -0.36 -9.05
CA ALA A 30 10.48 0.86 -9.87
C ALA A 30 9.47 2.05 -10.02
N ASP A 31 9.80 3.35 -10.10
CA ASP A 31 11.04 4.15 -10.26
C ASP A 31 10.91 5.52 -9.54
N LEU A 32 11.41 5.60 -8.32
CA LEU A 32 11.95 6.84 -7.75
C LEU A 32 13.32 6.47 -7.22
N ASP A 33 14.31 7.34 -7.44
CA ASP A 33 15.66 7.08 -6.95
C ASP A 33 15.78 7.43 -5.46
N LEU A 34 15.01 6.71 -4.63
CA LEU A 34 14.89 6.99 -3.20
C LEU A 34 16.06 6.40 -2.42
N SER A 35 16.46 7.05 -1.33
CA SER A 35 17.31 6.43 -0.31
C SER A 35 16.48 5.66 0.72
N ARG A 36 15.35 6.22 1.15
CA ARG A 36 14.43 5.62 2.12
C ARG A 36 13.01 6.17 2.00
N SER A 37 12.06 5.47 2.60
CA SER A 37 10.69 5.93 2.83
C SER A 37 10.22 5.59 4.24
N GLU A 38 9.23 6.30 4.74
CA GLU A 38 8.56 6.01 6.00
C GLU A 38 7.04 6.09 5.82
N LEU A 39 6.32 5.19 6.50
CA LEU A 39 4.88 5.34 6.75
C LEU A 39 4.70 5.57 8.25
N ILE A 40 4.13 6.72 8.59
CA ILE A 40 3.93 7.15 9.98
C ILE A 40 2.45 6.99 10.32
N PHE A 41 2.14 6.02 11.17
CA PHE A 41 0.79 5.73 11.65
C PHE A 41 0.57 6.43 12.99
N THR A 42 -0.24 7.47 13.00
CA THR A 42 -0.60 8.22 14.21
C THR A 42 -2.05 7.94 14.57
N PRO A 43 -2.36 7.32 15.72
CA PRO A 43 -3.74 7.15 16.17
C PRO A 43 -4.47 8.50 16.23
N VAL A 44 -5.73 8.51 15.80
CA VAL A 44 -6.63 9.66 15.89
C VAL A 44 -7.74 9.26 16.85
N LEU A 45 -7.67 9.81 18.07
CA LEU A 45 -8.55 9.48 19.19
C LEU A 45 -9.67 10.51 19.31
N GLY A 46 -10.80 10.10 19.86
CA GLY A 46 -11.93 10.99 20.13
C GLY A 46 -13.25 10.36 19.70
N ASP A 47 -14.31 10.61 20.48
CA ASP A 47 -15.60 9.93 20.32
C ASP A 47 -16.31 10.30 19.00
N ASP A 48 -15.98 11.46 18.40
CA ASP A 48 -16.54 11.92 17.14
C ASP A 48 -15.80 11.35 15.90
N VAL A 49 -14.68 10.65 16.09
CA VAL A 49 -13.88 10.09 15.00
C VAL A 49 -14.48 8.75 14.58
N LEU A 50 -15.42 8.80 13.63
CA LEU A 50 -16.22 7.65 13.24
C LEU A 50 -16.11 7.36 11.75
N PRO A 51 -15.81 6.11 11.32
CA PRO A 51 -16.00 5.69 9.94
C PRO A 51 -17.49 5.53 9.63
N HIS A 52 -17.91 5.91 8.43
CA HIS A 52 -19.25 5.63 7.92
C HIS A 52 -19.20 5.45 6.40
N GLY A 53 -19.71 4.31 5.91
CA GLY A 53 -19.63 3.95 4.50
C GLY A 53 -18.19 4.06 3.97
N ASP A 54 -17.94 5.06 3.13
CA ASP A 54 -16.67 5.31 2.43
C ASP A 54 -15.83 6.48 2.98
N HIS A 55 -16.17 7.04 4.15
CA HIS A 55 -15.51 8.23 4.69
C HIS A 55 -15.47 8.26 6.23
N PHE A 56 -14.77 9.28 6.76
CA PHE A 56 -14.68 9.55 8.19
C PHE A 56 -15.38 10.86 8.56
N HIS A 57 -16.08 10.85 9.70
CA HIS A 57 -16.51 12.02 10.44
C HIS A 57 -15.48 12.40 11.52
N GLY A 58 -15.53 13.66 11.97
CA GLY A 58 -14.83 14.14 13.18
C GLY A 58 -13.30 14.13 13.20
N LEU A 59 -12.60 13.75 12.12
CA LEU A 59 -11.12 13.72 12.09
C LEU A 59 -10.46 15.02 12.55
N ASP A 60 -11.08 16.16 12.26
CA ASP A 60 -10.55 17.49 12.58
C ASP A 60 -10.59 17.81 14.08
N ASN A 61 -11.46 17.12 14.82
CA ASN A 61 -11.59 17.22 16.28
C ASN A 61 -10.78 16.13 17.00
N GLY A 62 -10.15 15.23 16.24
CA GLY A 62 -9.40 14.11 16.79
C GLY A 62 -8.11 14.54 17.50
N ILE A 63 -7.77 13.82 18.56
CA ILE A 63 -6.52 13.98 19.30
C ILE A 63 -5.51 12.98 18.76
N LEU A 64 -4.35 13.47 18.33
CA LEU A 64 -3.27 12.62 17.84
C LEU A 64 -2.56 11.90 18.99
N GLY A 65 -2.46 10.58 18.87
CA GLY A 65 -1.71 9.72 19.79
C GLY A 65 -0.22 9.61 19.45
N GLN A 66 0.45 8.65 20.07
CA GLN A 66 1.86 8.36 19.80
C GLN A 66 2.00 7.66 18.43
N PRO A 67 2.87 8.15 17.53
CA PRO A 67 3.07 7.53 16.22
C PRO A 67 3.84 6.21 16.29
N LEU A 68 3.47 5.28 15.41
CA LEU A 68 4.27 4.13 14.98
C LEU A 68 4.89 4.46 13.62
N VAL A 69 6.19 4.23 13.46
CA VAL A 69 6.92 4.52 12.21
C VAL A 69 7.40 3.23 11.58
N LEU A 70 6.91 2.94 10.38
CA LEU A 70 7.50 1.91 9.52
C LEU A 70 8.57 2.54 8.64
N LYS A 71 9.73 1.90 8.54
CA LYS A 71 10.87 2.38 7.77
C LYS A 71 11.22 1.42 6.65
N PHE A 72 11.47 1.98 5.47
CA PHE A 72 11.78 1.26 4.25
C PHE A 72 13.07 1.84 3.67
N ASP A 73 14.03 0.99 3.33
CA ASP A 73 15.25 1.37 2.64
C ASP A 73 15.58 0.37 1.52
N LYS A 74 16.55 0.72 0.66
CA LYS A 74 16.97 -0.12 -0.47
C LYS A 74 17.88 -1.29 -0.07
N THR A 75 18.45 -1.26 1.14
CA THR A 75 19.65 -2.02 1.48
C THR A 75 19.41 -3.13 2.49
N THR A 76 18.22 -3.19 3.08
CA THR A 76 17.92 -4.12 4.17
C THR A 76 16.51 -4.67 4.02
N PRO A 77 16.29 -6.00 4.18
CA PRO A 77 14.95 -6.50 4.43
C PRO A 77 14.38 -5.72 5.62
N PRO A 78 13.15 -5.21 5.53
CA PRO A 78 12.68 -4.14 6.39
C PRO A 78 12.71 -4.58 7.86
N ILE A 79 13.49 -3.85 8.66
CA ILE A 79 13.82 -4.20 10.05
C ILE A 79 12.57 -4.18 10.95
N ASN A 80 11.50 -3.50 10.54
CA ASN A 80 10.20 -3.45 11.21
C ASN A 80 9.10 -3.18 10.19
N ASN A 81 8.72 -4.18 9.37
CA ASN A 81 7.59 -4.05 8.45
C ASN A 81 6.24 -4.44 9.07
N VAL A 82 6.15 -4.65 10.39
CA VAL A 82 4.86 -4.97 11.03
C VAL A 82 4.26 -3.72 11.66
N ALA A 83 3.20 -3.18 11.06
CA ALA A 83 2.33 -2.21 11.71
C ALA A 83 1.48 -2.91 12.77
N LYS A 84 1.85 -2.75 14.04
CA LYS A 84 1.02 -3.15 15.17
C LYS A 84 0.02 -2.04 15.47
N ILE A 85 -1.26 -2.31 15.26
CA ILE A 85 -2.33 -1.33 15.43
C ILE A 85 -3.44 -1.87 16.33
N LYS A 86 -4.26 -0.98 16.88
CA LYS A 86 -5.50 -1.33 17.54
C LYS A 86 -6.61 -1.38 16.51
N ALA A 87 -7.41 -2.45 16.56
CA ALA A 87 -8.65 -2.47 15.80
C ALA A 87 -9.61 -1.39 16.32
N ASP A 88 -10.47 -0.89 15.44
CA ASP A 88 -11.46 0.15 15.76
C ASP A 88 -10.86 1.50 16.19
N VAL A 89 -9.61 1.76 15.80
CA VAL A 89 -8.93 3.05 15.96
C VAL A 89 -8.58 3.58 14.58
N ALA A 90 -8.91 4.84 14.31
CA ALA A 90 -8.47 5.53 13.11
C ALA A 90 -7.00 5.93 13.23
N TYR A 91 -6.26 5.84 12.14
CA TYR A 91 -4.85 6.20 12.05
C TYR A 91 -4.66 7.22 10.94
N LYS A 92 -4.10 8.38 11.24
CA LYS A 92 -3.50 9.27 10.25
C LYS A 92 -2.22 8.60 9.75
N ILE A 93 -2.12 8.39 8.45
CA ILE A 93 -0.95 7.86 7.77
C ILE A 93 -0.29 8.99 7.01
N GLU A 94 0.99 9.24 7.30
CA GLU A 94 1.82 10.19 6.58
C GLU A 94 2.92 9.42 5.84
N LEU A 95 3.02 9.64 4.53
CA LEU A 95 4.14 9.19 3.71
C LEU A 95 5.26 10.22 3.81
N LYS A 96 6.47 9.76 4.14
CA LYS A 96 7.70 10.52 3.92
C LYS A 96 8.63 9.76 3.00
N THR A 97 9.28 10.45 2.07
CA THR A 97 10.22 9.85 1.14
C THR A 97 11.45 10.73 0.99
N TRP A 98 12.62 10.12 0.83
CA TRP A 98 13.87 10.84 0.67
C TRP A 98 14.58 10.42 -0.62
N ASP A 99 15.11 11.40 -1.36
CA ASP A 99 16.00 11.14 -2.50
C ASP A 99 17.37 10.60 -2.05
N LYS A 100 18.27 10.32 -3.00
CA LYS A 100 19.62 9.83 -2.72
C LYS A 100 20.48 10.84 -1.96
N GLU A 101 20.21 12.12 -2.14
CA GLU A 101 20.89 13.23 -1.50
C GLU A 101 20.41 13.46 -0.07
N GLY A 102 19.31 12.82 0.33
CA GLY A 102 18.74 12.88 1.68
C GLY A 102 17.73 14.02 1.85
N ASN A 103 17.21 14.61 0.78
CA ASN A 103 16.14 15.60 0.83
C ASN A 103 14.77 14.91 0.91
N GLU A 104 13.84 15.45 1.70
CA GLU A 104 12.44 15.03 1.67
C GLU A 104 11.80 15.44 0.33
N ILE A 105 11.10 14.51 -0.33
CA ILE A 105 10.52 14.72 -1.66
C ILE A 105 9.02 14.44 -1.76
N GLN A 106 8.35 14.00 -0.68
CA GLN A 106 6.91 13.69 -0.72
C GLN A 106 6.06 14.88 -1.15
N ASP A 107 6.48 16.11 -0.82
CA ASP A 107 5.76 17.32 -1.17
C ASP A 107 5.76 17.59 -2.69
N ASN A 108 6.68 16.98 -3.44
CA ASN A 108 6.68 17.05 -4.89
C ASN A 108 5.42 16.41 -5.49
N PHE A 109 4.81 15.43 -4.83
CA PHE A 109 3.57 14.79 -5.32
C PHE A 109 2.33 15.66 -5.07
N ILE A 110 2.40 16.61 -4.14
CA ILE A 110 1.28 17.47 -3.74
C ILE A 110 1.57 18.96 -3.96
N LYS A 111 2.59 19.29 -4.77
CA LYS A 111 3.07 20.66 -4.97
C LYS A 111 1.96 21.66 -5.28
N ASN A 112 1.04 21.30 -6.16
CA ASN A 112 -0.15 22.06 -6.53
C ASN A 112 -1.20 21.10 -7.11
N LYS A 113 -2.39 21.59 -7.44
CA LYS A 113 -3.47 20.78 -8.02
C LYS A 113 -3.04 20.02 -9.27
N VAL A 114 -2.38 20.70 -10.22
CA VAL A 114 -1.97 20.09 -11.51
C VAL A 114 -1.05 18.90 -11.29
N THR A 115 -0.14 19.00 -10.32
CA THR A 115 0.74 17.89 -9.96
C THR A 115 -0.02 16.82 -9.20
N ALA A 116 -0.82 17.19 -8.19
CA ALA A 116 -1.58 16.27 -7.37
C ALA A 116 -2.56 15.42 -8.20
N ASP A 117 -3.17 15.98 -9.24
CA ASP A 117 -4.09 15.28 -10.14
C ASP A 117 -3.44 14.10 -10.90
N LYS A 118 -2.11 13.99 -10.88
CA LYS A 118 -1.37 12.87 -11.47
C LYS A 118 -1.14 11.71 -10.52
N TYR A 119 -1.34 11.89 -9.22
CA TYR A 119 -0.97 10.87 -8.23
C TYR A 119 -2.16 10.41 -7.41
N LYS A 120 -2.21 9.10 -7.14
CA LYS A 120 -3.15 8.51 -6.19
C LYS A 120 -2.51 7.33 -5.47
N ALA A 121 -2.73 7.29 -4.16
CA ALA A 121 -2.31 6.21 -3.30
C ALA A 121 -3.43 5.17 -3.14
N PHE A 122 -3.00 3.93 -3.05
CA PHE A 122 -3.82 2.77 -2.76
C PHE A 122 -3.20 2.01 -1.58
N LEU A 123 -4.03 1.31 -0.83
CA LEU A 123 -3.59 0.39 0.20
C LEU A 123 -4.11 -1.00 -0.18
N GLN A 124 -3.22 -1.81 -0.74
CA GLN A 124 -3.56 -3.06 -1.41
C GLN A 124 -3.29 -4.29 -0.54
N GLY A 125 -4.00 -5.38 -0.81
CA GLY A 125 -3.88 -6.64 -0.08
C GLY A 125 -4.81 -6.73 1.14
N GLY A 126 -4.46 -7.60 2.10
CA GLY A 126 -5.20 -7.78 3.36
C GLY A 126 -6.56 -8.47 3.25
N ASN A 127 -7.16 -8.55 2.06
CA ASN A 127 -8.49 -9.10 1.78
C ASN A 127 -9.52 -8.59 2.80
N PHE A 128 -9.75 -7.28 2.77
CA PHE A 128 -10.59 -6.62 3.75
C PHE A 128 -12.07 -6.69 3.38
N ILE A 129 -12.93 -6.88 4.39
CA ILE A 129 -14.31 -6.40 4.32
C ILE A 129 -14.23 -4.87 4.40
N LEU A 130 -14.52 -4.20 3.29
CA LEU A 130 -14.53 -2.74 3.24
C LEU A 130 -15.72 -2.20 4.05
N ASN A 131 -15.57 -1.04 4.67
CA ASN A 131 -16.59 -0.46 5.54
C ASN A 131 -17.92 -0.24 4.80
N GLN A 132 -17.89 0.25 3.57
CA GLN A 132 -19.07 0.39 2.70
C GLN A 132 -19.77 -0.95 2.33
N ASN A 133 -19.07 -2.08 2.52
CA ASN A 133 -19.56 -3.43 2.24
C ASN A 133 -19.79 -4.24 3.53
N SER A 134 -19.59 -3.62 4.70
CA SER A 134 -19.79 -4.25 6.01
C SER A 134 -21.27 -4.21 6.38
N GLU A 135 -21.79 -5.30 6.94
CA GLU A 135 -23.16 -5.34 7.47
C GLU A 135 -23.27 -4.65 8.85
N THR A 136 -22.14 -4.38 9.51
CA THR A 136 -22.06 -3.84 10.87
C THR A 136 -21.50 -2.42 10.91
N ASP A 137 -21.18 -1.83 9.75
CA ASP A 137 -20.41 -0.58 9.61
C ASP A 137 -19.07 -0.62 10.38
N GLN A 138 -18.45 -1.80 10.49
CA GLN A 138 -17.16 -2.02 11.18
C GLN A 138 -16.12 -2.65 10.26
N GLY A 139 -16.15 -2.31 8.97
CA GLY A 139 -15.16 -2.73 7.99
C GLY A 139 -13.93 -1.83 7.92
N ALA A 140 -13.01 -2.14 7.00
CA ALA A 140 -11.80 -1.36 6.78
C ALA A 140 -12.08 -0.16 5.88
N LEU A 141 -11.37 0.93 6.11
CA LEU A 141 -11.50 2.14 5.31
C LEU A 141 -10.13 2.84 5.18
N PHE A 142 -9.79 3.28 3.97
CA PHE A 142 -8.60 4.08 3.68
C PHE A 142 -9.00 5.32 2.86
N VAL A 143 -8.66 6.52 3.33
CA VAL A 143 -9.07 7.79 2.73
C VAL A 143 -7.89 8.77 2.65
N PRO A 144 -7.31 9.00 1.47
CA PRO A 144 -6.46 10.17 1.19
C PRO A 144 -7.17 11.49 1.52
N ARG A 145 -6.50 12.42 2.19
CA ARG A 145 -7.13 13.63 2.76
C ARG A 145 -6.17 14.80 2.99
N GLU A 146 -5.28 15.09 2.05
CA GLU A 146 -4.56 16.36 2.08
C GLU A 146 -5.54 17.54 2.16
N LYS A 147 -5.26 18.53 3.01
CA LYS A 147 -6.06 19.76 3.11
C LYS A 147 -5.48 20.92 2.32
N LYS A 148 -4.18 20.90 2.11
CA LYS A 148 -3.43 21.91 1.36
C LYS A 148 -2.44 21.25 0.44
N TYR A 149 -2.19 21.90 -0.68
CA TYR A 149 -1.05 21.62 -1.53
C TYR A 149 0.23 22.28 -0.98
N GLY A 150 1.38 21.90 -1.53
CA GLY A 150 2.68 22.49 -1.20
C GLY A 150 2.79 23.99 -1.54
N ASP A 151 1.97 24.50 -2.45
CA ASP A 151 1.87 25.93 -2.78
C ASP A 151 0.94 26.72 -1.83
N GLY A 152 0.33 26.05 -0.85
CA GLY A 152 -0.52 26.65 0.19
C GLY A 152 -2.00 26.77 -0.18
N ASN A 153 -2.37 26.50 -1.44
CA ASN A 153 -3.77 26.46 -1.86
C ASN A 153 -4.51 25.29 -1.20
N ASP A 154 -5.81 25.47 -0.97
CA ASP A 154 -6.65 24.42 -0.39
C ASP A 154 -6.94 23.31 -1.41
N VAL A 155 -7.04 22.08 -0.91
CA VAL A 155 -7.53 20.92 -1.67
C VAL A 155 -9.06 20.92 -1.59
N VAL A 156 -9.76 20.94 -2.73
CA VAL A 156 -11.21 21.16 -2.81
C VAL A 156 -11.90 19.96 -3.46
N GLY A 157 -12.01 18.86 -2.72
CA GLY A 157 -12.85 17.74 -3.13
C GLY A 157 -12.17 16.38 -3.00
N LYS A 158 -12.94 15.33 -3.30
CA LYS A 158 -12.53 13.94 -3.03
C LYS A 158 -11.52 13.36 -4.02
N TYR A 159 -11.39 13.94 -5.22
CA TYR A 159 -10.51 13.43 -6.28
C TYR A 159 -9.12 14.06 -6.27
N GLU A 160 -8.92 15.15 -5.54
CA GLU A 160 -7.74 16.01 -5.69
C GLU A 160 -6.61 15.66 -4.71
N VAL A 161 -6.90 14.70 -3.84
CA VAL A 161 -6.00 14.10 -2.84
C VAL A 161 -5.10 13.06 -3.47
N THR A 162 -3.85 12.96 -3.00
CA THR A 162 -2.87 12.00 -3.52
C THR A 162 -2.70 10.81 -2.59
N GLY A 163 -2.76 11.02 -1.28
CA GLY A 163 -2.50 9.99 -0.26
C GLY A 163 -1.12 10.09 0.38
N VAL A 164 -0.37 11.17 0.13
CA VAL A 164 0.75 11.59 1.00
C VAL A 164 0.29 11.73 2.44
N LEU A 165 -0.92 12.28 2.65
CA LEU A 165 -1.66 12.20 3.90
C LEU A 165 -2.95 11.41 3.67
N SER A 166 -3.13 10.35 4.44
CA SER A 166 -4.33 9.52 4.40
C SER A 166 -4.78 9.11 5.79
N TYR A 167 -5.97 8.51 5.89
CA TYR A 167 -6.50 7.96 7.12
C TYR A 167 -6.91 6.51 6.91
N PHE A 168 -6.64 5.65 7.88
CA PHE A 168 -6.96 4.24 7.83
C PHE A 168 -7.64 3.77 9.12
N ILE A 169 -8.61 2.88 9.00
CA ILE A 169 -9.13 2.07 10.11
C ILE A 169 -9.30 0.64 9.62
N LEU A 170 -8.94 -0.33 10.46
CA LEU A 170 -9.11 -1.74 10.14
C LEU A 170 -10.58 -2.20 10.26
N GLY A 171 -11.30 -1.63 11.22
CA GLY A 171 -12.63 -2.11 11.62
C GLY A 171 -12.59 -3.46 12.33
N LYS A 172 -13.63 -3.75 13.12
CA LYS A 172 -13.72 -5.00 13.90
C LYS A 172 -13.96 -6.23 13.02
N ASP A 173 -14.62 -6.08 11.88
CA ASP A 173 -14.91 -7.18 10.95
C ASP A 173 -13.65 -7.79 10.33
N ASN A 174 -12.52 -7.08 10.40
CA ASN A 174 -11.26 -7.50 9.82
C ASN A 174 -10.22 -7.98 10.86
N VAL A 175 -10.62 -8.11 12.12
CA VAL A 175 -9.72 -8.59 13.19
C VAL A 175 -9.33 -10.04 12.92
N SER A 176 -8.03 -10.29 12.85
CA SER A 176 -7.45 -11.61 12.63
C SER A 176 -6.22 -11.80 13.52
N LYS A 177 -5.96 -13.05 13.91
CA LYS A 177 -4.74 -13.45 14.63
C LYS A 177 -3.51 -13.51 13.73
N THR A 178 -3.71 -13.65 12.42
CA THR A 178 -2.62 -13.71 11.45
C THR A 178 -2.37 -12.33 10.89
N PRO A 179 -1.09 -11.88 10.81
CA PRO A 179 -0.77 -10.62 10.15
C PRO A 179 -1.28 -10.58 8.71
N LYS A 180 -1.87 -9.45 8.32
CA LYS A 180 -2.34 -9.20 6.96
C LYS A 180 -1.22 -8.56 6.15
N LYS A 181 -0.86 -9.13 5.01
CA LYS A 181 0.12 -8.52 4.09
C LYS A 181 -0.52 -7.39 3.30
N LEU A 182 0.11 -6.23 3.35
CA LEU A 182 -0.33 -5.00 2.71
C LEU A 182 0.78 -4.40 1.86
N LYS A 183 0.34 -3.63 0.87
CA LYS A 183 1.21 -2.81 0.05
C LYS A 183 0.63 -1.42 -0.04
N TYR A 184 1.34 -0.41 0.47
CA TYR A 184 1.04 0.98 0.14
C TYR A 184 1.63 1.26 -1.25
N VAL A 185 0.80 1.75 -2.16
CA VAL A 185 1.21 2.06 -3.53
C VAL A 185 0.94 3.53 -3.79
N LEU A 186 1.95 4.29 -4.21
CA LEU A 186 1.74 5.59 -4.86
C LEU A 186 1.84 5.40 -6.36
N ARG A 187 0.76 5.69 -7.09
CA ARG A 187 0.67 5.52 -8.53
C ARG A 187 0.63 6.86 -9.23
N GLU A 188 1.48 7.02 -10.24
CA GLU A 188 1.35 8.06 -11.26
C GLU A 188 0.33 7.59 -12.30
N LEU A 189 -0.72 8.37 -12.49
CA LEU A 189 -1.87 8.08 -13.33
C LEU A 189 -1.73 8.78 -14.68
N LYS A 190 -2.30 8.18 -15.73
CA LYS A 190 -2.50 8.91 -16.98
C LYS A 190 -3.55 10.01 -16.81
N ASP A 191 -3.45 11.03 -17.66
CA ASP A 191 -4.40 12.15 -17.68
C ASP A 191 -5.85 11.66 -17.76
N GLY A 192 -6.71 12.21 -16.89
CA GLY A 192 -8.12 11.87 -16.81
C GLY A 192 -8.46 10.61 -16.01
N GLU A 193 -7.51 9.72 -15.73
CA GLU A 193 -7.78 8.47 -14.99
C GLU A 193 -8.21 8.73 -13.54
N LYS A 194 -7.64 9.74 -12.89
CA LYS A 194 -7.94 10.04 -11.47
C LYS A 194 -9.41 10.32 -11.20
N SER A 195 -10.10 10.92 -12.16
CA SER A 195 -11.54 11.23 -12.06
C SER A 195 -12.45 10.01 -12.02
N LYS A 196 -11.93 8.83 -12.40
CA LYS A 196 -12.66 7.55 -12.38
C LYS A 196 -12.51 6.78 -11.08
N ILE A 197 -11.61 7.22 -10.18
CA ILE A 197 -11.28 6.52 -8.95
C ILE A 197 -12.23 7.00 -7.85
N GLU A 198 -13.14 6.13 -7.42
CA GLU A 198 -14.03 6.39 -6.31
C GLU A 198 -13.39 6.07 -4.97
N ARG A 199 -14.01 6.55 -3.88
CA ARG A 199 -13.47 6.38 -2.53
C ARG A 199 -13.30 4.92 -2.15
N GLY A 200 -14.20 4.03 -2.59
CA GLY A 200 -14.15 2.60 -2.32
C GLY A 200 -13.11 1.81 -3.11
N ASP A 201 -12.45 2.41 -4.11
CA ASP A 201 -11.55 1.69 -5.03
C ASP A 201 -10.12 1.49 -4.47
N TRP A 202 -9.87 1.89 -3.22
CA TRP A 202 -8.53 1.93 -2.63
C TRP A 202 -7.86 0.55 -2.43
N ASN A 203 -8.64 -0.54 -2.34
CA ASN A 203 -8.18 -1.91 -2.10
C ASN A 203 -8.45 -2.87 -3.27
N ARG A 204 -8.66 -2.35 -4.48
CA ARG A 204 -8.96 -3.20 -5.64
C ARG A 204 -7.76 -4.02 -6.08
N ASP A 205 -7.90 -5.34 -6.16
CA ASP A 205 -6.86 -6.24 -6.70
C ASP A 205 -6.52 -5.96 -8.17
N ASP A 206 -7.44 -5.37 -8.95
CA ASP A 206 -7.28 -5.06 -10.37
C ASP A 206 -6.92 -3.58 -10.65
N TYR A 207 -6.52 -2.80 -9.63
CA TYR A 207 -6.32 -1.35 -9.74
C TYR A 207 -5.37 -0.94 -10.89
N GLU A 208 -4.34 -1.74 -11.20
CA GLU A 208 -3.39 -1.42 -12.27
C GLU A 208 -4.02 -1.49 -13.67
N LYS A 209 -5.01 -2.39 -13.84
CA LYS A 209 -5.79 -2.52 -15.07
C LYS A 209 -6.93 -1.51 -15.11
N ALA A 210 -7.59 -1.28 -13.97
CA ALA A 210 -8.70 -0.35 -13.85
C ALA A 210 -8.25 1.11 -14.01
N PHE A 211 -7.05 1.45 -13.52
CA PHE A 211 -6.51 2.80 -13.49
C PHE A 211 -5.14 2.85 -14.15
N VAL A 212 -5.11 3.29 -15.41
CA VAL A 212 -3.90 3.25 -16.23
C VAL A 212 -2.84 4.21 -15.69
N GLY A 213 -1.60 3.74 -15.59
CA GLY A 213 -0.51 4.48 -14.96
C GLY A 213 0.71 3.61 -14.66
N LYS A 214 1.56 4.09 -13.76
CA LYS A 214 2.76 3.40 -13.28
C LYS A 214 2.83 3.55 -11.75
N ASN A 215 3.10 2.46 -11.04
CA ASN A 215 3.44 2.57 -9.61
C ASN A 215 4.81 3.23 -9.53
N ILE A 216 4.94 4.31 -8.78
CA ILE A 216 6.21 5.01 -8.58
C ILE A 216 6.82 4.73 -7.20
N LEU A 217 6.00 4.19 -6.29
CA LEU A 217 6.39 3.73 -4.97
C LEU A 217 5.52 2.54 -4.56
N GLU A 218 6.17 1.52 -4.03
CA GLU A 218 5.53 0.33 -3.46
C GLU A 218 6.21 0.01 -2.13
N LEU A 219 5.45 0.04 -1.03
CA LEU A 219 5.94 -0.23 0.32
C LEU A 219 5.18 -1.43 0.89
N ASN A 220 5.86 -2.57 0.97
CA ASN A 220 5.29 -3.82 1.46
C ASN A 220 5.45 -3.94 2.98
N PHE A 221 4.36 -4.22 3.68
CA PHE A 221 4.34 -4.34 5.13
C PHE A 221 3.26 -5.33 5.60
N GLU A 222 3.36 -5.78 6.84
CA GLU A 222 2.34 -6.58 7.50
C GLU A 222 1.58 -5.72 8.50
N LEU A 223 0.28 -5.95 8.62
CA LEU A 223 -0.59 -5.33 9.61
C LEU A 223 -0.98 -6.38 10.63
N GLN A 224 -0.70 -6.12 11.91
CA GLN A 224 -1.07 -7.00 13.02
C GLN A 224 -1.89 -6.21 14.04
N VAL A 225 -2.96 -6.83 14.55
CA VAL A 225 -3.72 -6.25 15.66
C VAL A 225 -2.92 -6.45 16.94
N GLU A 226 -2.73 -5.39 17.72
CA GLU A 226 -2.15 -5.48 19.07
C GLU A 226 -3.04 -6.36 19.94
N ASP A 227 -2.45 -7.39 20.54
CA ASP A 227 -3.11 -8.17 21.58
C ASP A 227 -3.43 -7.24 22.76
N LYS A 228 -4.65 -7.38 23.30
CA LYS A 228 -5.12 -6.61 24.46
C LYS A 228 -4.31 -6.91 25.71
#